data_AF-A0AAV9PBI2-F1
#
_entry.id   AF-A0AAV9PBI2-F1
#
_cell.length_a   1.000
_cell.length_b   1.000
_cell.length_c   1.000
_cell.angle_alpha   90.00
_cell.angle_beta   90.00
_cell.angle_gamma   90.00
#
_symmetry.space_group_name_H-M   'P 1'
#
loop_
_entity.id
_entity.type
_entity.pdbx_description
1 polymer ?
#
loop_
_entity_poly.entity_id
_entity_poly.type
_entity_poly.pdbx_seq_one_letter_code
_entity_poly.pdbx_strand_id
1 'polypeptide(L)'
;MSTPTSNGKAPLSTPPSKPVDILQTQPSLLYSNLHPILLLSILLFSFKTLVRDPVNTLLGLAPTVTILQALYCVLCLPSTNQAPAPPQKPGQKKKQAKPAQDAWAKAVPAFLSLLLTLFLSTPILYITLILFGAPLTTHQPHTILLALHFALLTTPQLYYAHGLEAQAWYKIVSLQLPVDELVGMSLGACMGAWVGAIPIPLDWDREWQKWPVTIVAGMYGGAVVGKFVGGYVCRGWRIKLS
;
A
#
# COMPACT_ATOMS: atom_id res chain seq x y z
N MET A 1 -47.48 29.74 -20.75
CA MET A 1 -46.59 29.04 -19.80
C MET A 1 -45.85 27.96 -20.58
N SER A 2 -44.66 28.26 -21.06
CA SER A 2 -43.77 27.33 -21.75
C SER A 2 -42.74 26.81 -20.75
N THR A 3 -42.83 25.52 -20.43
CA THR A 3 -41.88 24.80 -19.57
C THR A 3 -40.55 24.61 -20.30
N PRO A 4 -39.40 24.81 -19.62
CA PRO A 4 -38.10 24.55 -20.24
C PRO A 4 -37.80 23.06 -20.20
N THR A 5 -37.37 22.52 -21.33
CA THR A 5 -36.82 21.16 -21.48
C THR A 5 -35.54 21.03 -20.67
N SER A 6 -35.56 20.16 -19.66
CA SER A 6 -34.40 19.70 -18.91
C SER A 6 -33.44 18.94 -19.83
N ASN A 7 -32.29 19.55 -20.14
CA ASN A 7 -31.14 18.87 -20.73
C ASN A 7 -30.52 17.94 -19.68
N GLY A 8 -31.03 16.72 -19.58
CA GLY A 8 -30.40 15.64 -18.83
C GLY A 8 -29.05 15.29 -19.45
N LYS A 9 -27.95 15.79 -18.86
CA LYS A 9 -26.60 15.26 -19.13
C LYS A 9 -26.62 13.76 -18.77
N ALA A 10 -26.42 12.91 -19.77
CA ALA A 10 -26.16 11.50 -19.56
C ALA A 10 -24.99 11.34 -18.56
N PRO A 11 -25.05 10.37 -17.64
CA PRO A 11 -23.95 10.12 -16.72
C PRO A 11 -22.70 9.77 -17.53
N LEU A 12 -21.63 10.53 -17.31
CA LEU A 12 -20.33 10.36 -17.95
C LEU A 12 -19.84 8.94 -17.64
N SER A 13 -20.00 8.00 -18.58
CA SER A 13 -19.48 6.64 -18.45
C SER A 13 -17.97 6.73 -18.31
N THR A 14 -17.46 6.59 -17.08
CA THR A 14 -16.03 6.69 -16.82
C THR A 14 -15.35 5.51 -17.50
N PRO A 15 -14.31 5.72 -18.33
CA PRO A 15 -13.65 4.63 -19.01
C PRO A 15 -13.12 3.60 -18.00
N PRO A 16 -13.09 2.30 -18.37
CA PRO A 16 -12.64 1.24 -17.48
C PRO A 16 -11.19 1.48 -17.02
N SER A 17 -10.95 1.48 -15.71
CA SER A 17 -9.61 1.63 -15.14
C SER A 17 -8.72 0.45 -15.50
N LYS A 18 -7.47 0.74 -15.90
CA LYS A 18 -6.44 -0.28 -16.18
C LYS A 18 -5.63 -0.56 -14.91
N PRO A 19 -5.06 -1.77 -14.76
CA PRO A 19 -4.09 -2.06 -13.70
C PRO A 19 -2.92 -1.07 -13.74
N VAL A 20 -2.34 -0.73 -12.59
CA VAL A 20 -1.12 0.07 -12.55
C VAL A 20 0.04 -0.78 -13.04
N ASP A 21 0.71 -0.33 -14.10
CA ASP A 21 1.88 -1.01 -14.66
C ASP A 21 3.18 -0.53 -14.00
N ILE A 22 4.00 -1.51 -13.61
CA ILE A 22 5.36 -1.26 -13.12
C ILE A 22 6.21 -0.71 -14.26
N LEU A 23 7.05 0.27 -13.96
CA LEU A 23 7.98 0.86 -14.92
C LEU A 23 8.89 -0.23 -15.52
N GLN A 24 8.97 -0.31 -16.85
CA GLN A 24 9.71 -1.34 -17.57
C GLN A 24 11.23 -1.06 -17.65
N THR A 25 11.80 -0.47 -16.60
CA THR A 25 13.24 -0.20 -16.50
C THR A 25 13.92 -1.30 -15.69
N GLN A 26 15.18 -1.62 -16.01
CA GLN A 26 15.97 -2.61 -15.26
C GLN A 26 15.96 -2.39 -13.72
N PRO A 27 16.21 -1.18 -13.18
CA PRO A 27 16.18 -0.97 -11.73
C PRO A 27 14.79 -1.15 -11.11
N SER A 28 13.73 -0.82 -11.85
CA SER A 28 12.34 -1.00 -11.41
C SER A 28 11.98 -2.49 -11.27
N LEU A 29 12.29 -3.29 -12.29
CA LEU A 29 12.02 -4.72 -12.27
C LEU A 29 12.84 -5.45 -11.21
N LEU A 30 14.13 -5.08 -11.06
CA LEU A 30 14.98 -5.62 -10.00
C LEU A 30 14.42 -5.27 -8.62
N TYR A 31 14.06 -4.01 -8.38
CA TYR A 31 13.57 -3.59 -7.08
C TYR A 31 12.17 -4.12 -6.77
N SER A 32 11.26 -4.22 -7.74
CA SER A 32 9.93 -4.82 -7.53
C SER A 32 10.04 -6.26 -7.00
N ASN A 33 10.99 -7.05 -7.52
CA ASN A 33 11.25 -8.41 -7.05
C ASN A 33 12.04 -8.47 -5.73
N LEU A 34 12.98 -7.55 -5.50
CA LEU A 34 13.73 -7.49 -4.23
C LEU A 34 12.88 -6.99 -3.06
N HIS A 35 11.96 -6.05 -3.30
CA HIS A 35 11.13 -5.45 -2.26
C HIS A 35 10.42 -6.47 -1.34
N PRO A 36 9.67 -7.47 -1.84
CA PRO A 36 9.04 -8.47 -0.97
C PRO A 36 10.06 -9.31 -0.19
N ILE A 37 11.22 -9.62 -0.79
CA ILE A 37 12.30 -10.36 -0.12
C ILE A 37 12.85 -9.53 1.04
N LEU A 38 13.07 -8.23 0.83
CA LEU A 38 13.57 -7.31 1.87
C LEU A 38 12.57 -7.16 3.02
N LEU A 39 11.29 -6.97 2.72
CA LEU A 39 10.23 -6.88 3.73
C LEU A 39 10.15 -8.16 4.58
N LEU A 40 10.17 -9.33 3.94
CA LEU A 40 10.12 -10.60 4.65
C LEU A 40 11.39 -10.85 5.46
N SER A 41 12.56 -10.53 4.89
CA SER A 41 13.84 -10.68 5.56
C SER A 41 13.89 -9.86 6.85
N ILE A 42 13.47 -8.59 6.79
CA ILE A 42 13.40 -7.72 7.96
C ILE A 42 12.58 -8.36 9.07
N LEU A 43 11.36 -8.83 8.75
CA LEU A 43 10.49 -9.49 9.71
C LEU A 43 11.15 -10.73 10.32
N LEU A 44 11.74 -11.60 9.50
CA LEU A 44 12.34 -12.84 9.95
C LEU A 44 13.56 -12.61 10.85
N PHE A 45 14.42 -11.66 10.50
CA PHE A 45 15.60 -11.31 11.30
C PHE A 45 15.21 -10.61 12.61
N SER A 46 14.18 -9.77 12.60
CA SER A 46 13.73 -9.04 13.79
C SER A 46 12.76 -9.85 14.65
N PHE A 47 12.26 -11.01 14.21
CA PHE A 47 11.15 -11.71 14.87
C PHE A 47 11.42 -12.02 16.35
N LYS A 48 12.63 -12.50 16.68
CA LYS A 48 12.99 -12.78 18.08
C LYS A 48 12.96 -11.53 18.95
N THR A 49 13.40 -10.39 18.41
CA THR A 49 13.37 -9.10 19.12
C THR A 49 11.95 -8.54 19.18
N LEU A 50 11.16 -8.73 18.11
CA LEU A 50 9.74 -8.34 18.06
C LEU A 50 8.91 -9.06 19.14
N VAL A 51 9.19 -10.34 19.39
CA VAL A 51 8.54 -11.12 20.46
C VAL A 51 8.90 -10.60 21.85
N ARG A 52 10.17 -10.22 22.06
CA ARG A 52 10.70 -9.79 23.37
C ARG A 52 10.36 -8.34 23.71
N ASP A 53 10.54 -7.45 22.75
CA ASP A 53 10.39 -6.01 22.88
C ASP A 53 9.76 -5.43 21.59
N PRO A 54 8.44 -5.56 21.43
CA PRO A 54 7.75 -5.14 20.22
C PRO A 54 7.83 -3.63 19.98
N VAL A 55 7.81 -2.80 21.02
CA VAL A 55 7.80 -1.33 20.86
C VAL A 55 9.12 -0.85 20.27
N ASN A 56 10.25 -1.20 20.88
CA ASN A 56 11.55 -0.74 20.37
C ASN A 56 11.88 -1.38 19.01
N THR A 57 11.47 -2.63 18.79
CA THR A 57 11.64 -3.29 17.49
C THR A 57 10.87 -2.56 16.41
N LEU A 58 9.56 -2.31 16.58
CA LEU A 58 8.76 -1.62 15.58
C LEU A 58 9.22 -0.18 15.37
N LEU A 59 9.53 0.55 16.44
CA LEU A 59 10.08 1.90 16.34
C LEU A 59 11.39 1.93 15.53
N GLY A 60 12.29 0.97 15.75
CA GLY A 60 13.54 0.83 15.00
C GLY A 60 13.34 0.41 13.54
N LEU A 61 12.31 -0.39 13.25
CA LEU A 61 12.01 -0.85 11.89
C LEU A 61 11.24 0.19 11.05
N ALA A 62 10.47 1.07 11.68
CA ALA A 62 9.68 2.10 11.01
C ALA A 62 10.47 2.91 9.96
N PRO A 63 11.66 3.48 10.24
CA PRO A 63 12.44 4.21 9.24
C PRO A 63 12.92 3.30 8.09
N THR A 64 13.34 2.07 8.39
CA THR A 64 13.78 1.12 7.36
C THR A 64 12.64 0.79 6.40
N VAL A 65 11.45 0.49 6.94
CA VAL A 65 10.27 0.16 6.14
C VAL A 65 9.82 1.39 5.34
N THR A 66 9.85 2.58 5.94
CA THR A 66 9.59 3.84 5.24
C THR A 66 10.50 4.02 4.04
N ILE A 67 11.81 3.76 4.18
CA ILE A 67 12.77 3.83 3.06
C ILE A 67 12.45 2.81 1.99
N LEU A 68 12.10 1.56 2.35
CA LEU A 68 11.72 0.54 1.37
C LEU A 68 10.47 0.94 0.58
N GLN A 69 9.45 1.47 1.24
CA GLN A 69 8.23 1.95 0.56
C GLN A 69 8.52 3.17 -0.33
N ALA A 70 9.36 4.10 0.13
CA ALA A 70 9.78 5.25 -0.66
C ALA A 70 10.49 4.82 -1.94
N LEU A 71 11.46 3.89 -1.83
CA LEU A 71 12.18 3.34 -2.96
C LEU A 71 11.25 2.58 -3.90
N TYR A 72 10.32 1.78 -3.38
CA TYR A 72 9.33 1.09 -4.20
C TYR A 72 8.49 2.09 -5.02
N CYS A 73 7.99 3.15 -4.38
CA CYS A 73 7.22 4.19 -5.07
C CYS A 73 8.03 4.89 -6.16
N VAL A 74 9.22 5.39 -5.83
CA VAL A 74 10.05 6.19 -6.76
C VAL A 74 10.62 5.37 -7.92
N LEU A 75 11.03 4.13 -7.64
CA LEU A 75 11.69 3.28 -8.64
C LEU A 75 10.70 2.51 -9.49
N CYS A 76 9.60 2.02 -8.91
CA CYS A 76 8.73 1.04 -9.58
C CYS A 76 7.44 1.63 -10.15
N LEU A 77 6.92 2.71 -9.55
CA LEU A 77 5.57 3.18 -9.86
C LEU A 77 5.59 4.44 -10.76
N PRO A 78 4.59 4.60 -11.64
CA PRO A 78 4.33 5.90 -12.26
C PRO A 78 3.76 6.85 -11.20
N SER A 79 4.24 8.09 -11.15
CA SER A 79 3.67 9.08 -10.24
C SER A 79 2.33 9.60 -10.78
N THR A 80 1.42 9.99 -9.89
CA THR A 80 0.07 10.52 -10.25
C THR A 80 0.11 11.61 -11.33
N ASN A 81 1.17 12.42 -11.38
CA ASN A 81 1.33 13.52 -12.34
C ASN A 81 2.02 13.14 -13.65
N GLN A 82 2.55 11.92 -13.79
CA GLN A 82 3.14 11.45 -15.04
C GLN A 82 2.07 10.83 -15.93
N ALA A 83 1.73 11.53 -17.01
CA ALA A 83 0.90 10.95 -18.06
C ALA A 83 1.52 9.63 -18.56
N PRO A 84 0.72 8.58 -18.83
CA PRO A 84 1.23 7.32 -19.36
C PRO A 84 2.07 7.60 -20.60
N ALA A 85 3.31 7.09 -20.60
CA ALA A 85 4.20 7.27 -21.73
C ALA A 85 3.49 6.72 -22.99
N PRO A 86 3.32 7.53 -24.05
CA PRO A 86 2.66 7.06 -25.26
C PRO A 86 3.43 5.86 -25.83
N PRO A 87 2.76 4.88 -26.45
CA PRO A 87 3.44 3.76 -27.10
C PRO A 87 4.47 4.31 -28.08
N GLN A 88 5.74 3.96 -27.85
CA GLN A 88 6.85 4.46 -28.65
C GLN A 88 6.71 3.89 -30.07
N LYS A 89 6.36 4.74 -31.04
CA LYS A 89 6.54 4.41 -32.45
C LYS A 89 8.05 4.29 -32.74
N PRO A 90 8.50 3.33 -33.56
CA PRO A 90 9.91 3.22 -33.92
C PRO A 90 10.40 4.53 -34.55
N GLY A 91 11.38 5.19 -33.94
CA GLY A 91 12.06 6.36 -34.53
C GLY A 91 11.87 7.72 -33.83
N GLN A 92 11.08 7.85 -32.76
CA GLN A 92 11.03 9.12 -32.02
C GLN A 92 12.18 9.24 -31.01
N LYS A 93 13.06 10.25 -31.20
CA LYS A 93 14.07 10.63 -30.21
C LYS A 93 13.38 11.16 -28.95
N LYS A 94 13.57 10.47 -27.83
CA LYS A 94 13.08 10.85 -26.50
C LYS A 94 13.68 12.22 -26.14
N LYS A 95 12.85 13.24 -25.95
CA LYS A 95 13.27 14.55 -25.44
C LYS A 95 13.79 14.30 -24.01
N GLN A 96 15.10 14.36 -23.81
CA GLN A 96 15.71 14.18 -22.48
C GLN A 96 15.28 15.35 -21.59
N ALA A 97 14.36 15.08 -20.66
CA ALA A 97 14.17 15.95 -19.52
C ALA A 97 15.45 15.96 -18.68
N LYS A 98 15.76 17.09 -18.03
CA LYS A 98 16.94 17.18 -17.17
C LYS A 98 16.80 16.15 -16.03
N PRO A 99 17.82 15.32 -15.75
CA PRO A 99 17.69 14.21 -14.80
C PRO A 99 17.29 14.66 -13.39
N ALA A 100 17.68 15.88 -12.98
CA ALA A 100 17.27 16.46 -11.70
C ALA A 100 15.76 16.78 -11.64
N GLN A 101 15.16 17.25 -12.74
CA GLN A 101 13.73 17.60 -12.78
C GLN A 101 12.86 16.34 -12.71
N ASP A 102 13.30 15.25 -13.35
CA ASP A 102 12.62 13.95 -13.30
C ASP A 102 12.68 13.31 -11.91
N ALA A 103 13.80 13.48 -11.20
CA ALA A 103 13.94 12.99 -9.83
C ALA A 103 12.98 13.71 -8.87
N TRP A 104 12.90 15.04 -8.94
CA TRP A 104 11.97 15.82 -8.11
C TRP A 104 10.50 15.50 -8.42
N ALA A 105 10.15 15.29 -9.69
CA ALA A 105 8.80 14.90 -10.10
C ALA A 105 8.34 13.56 -9.52
N LYS A 106 9.28 12.70 -9.10
CA LYS A 106 9.01 11.43 -8.42
C LYS A 106 9.15 11.51 -6.91
N ALA A 107 10.12 12.27 -6.41
CA ALA A 107 10.39 12.40 -4.99
C ALA A 107 9.28 13.17 -4.26
N VAL A 108 8.75 14.24 -4.86
CA VAL A 108 7.69 15.06 -4.24
C VAL A 108 6.42 14.24 -3.97
N PRO A 109 5.86 13.49 -4.95
CA PRO A 109 4.71 12.62 -4.67
C PRO A 109 5.01 11.52 -3.66
N ALA A 110 6.23 10.97 -3.63
CA ALA A 110 6.61 9.95 -2.65
C ALA A 110 6.62 10.53 -1.23
N PHE A 111 7.24 11.70 -1.06
CA PHE A 111 7.25 12.40 0.21
C PHE A 111 5.83 12.73 0.68
N LEU A 112 4.98 13.27 -0.21
CA LEU A 112 3.59 13.56 0.12
C LEU A 112 2.80 12.29 0.49
N SER A 113 3.02 11.19 -0.23
CA SER A 113 2.38 9.90 0.07
C SER A 113 2.76 9.35 1.43
N LEU A 114 4.02 9.53 1.84
CA LEU A 114 4.50 9.15 3.18
C LEU A 114 3.94 10.06 4.26
N LEU A 115 3.84 11.37 4.02
CA LEU A 115 3.19 12.29 4.95
C LEU A 115 1.71 11.94 5.15
N LEU A 116 0.99 11.65 4.07
CA LEU A 116 -0.41 11.21 4.13
C LEU A 116 -0.51 9.86 4.87
N THR A 117 0.40 8.93 4.62
CA THR A 117 0.44 7.65 5.34
C THR A 117 0.62 7.86 6.84
N LEU A 118 1.53 8.76 7.25
CA LEU A 118 1.81 9.04 8.66
C LEU A 118 0.68 9.82 9.34
N PHE A 119 0.19 10.89 8.72
CA PHE A 119 -0.74 11.83 9.37
C PHE A 119 -2.21 11.57 9.08
N LEU A 120 -2.54 10.76 8.05
CA LEU A 120 -3.92 10.43 7.70
C LEU A 120 -4.19 8.93 7.89
N SER A 121 -3.42 8.05 7.25
CA SER A 121 -3.72 6.61 7.31
C SER A 121 -3.42 5.98 8.67
N THR A 122 -2.30 6.34 9.30
CA THR A 122 -1.91 5.82 10.61
C THR A 122 -2.96 6.11 11.69
N PRO A 123 -3.46 7.36 11.89
CA PRO A 123 -4.50 7.60 12.90
C PRO A 123 -5.82 6.91 12.56
N ILE A 124 -6.22 6.84 11.27
CA ILE A 124 -7.41 6.11 10.85
C ILE A 124 -7.28 4.63 11.22
N LEU A 125 -6.16 3.99 10.87
CA LEU A 125 -5.91 2.57 11.18
C LEU A 125 -5.75 2.32 12.67
N TYR A 126 -5.19 3.25 13.43
CA TYR A 126 -5.12 3.17 14.89
C TYR A 126 -6.53 3.14 15.50
N ILE A 127 -7.42 4.03 15.06
CA ILE A 127 -8.83 4.03 15.47
C ILE A 127 -9.50 2.73 15.03
N THR A 128 -9.29 2.28 13.79
CA THR A 128 -9.83 1.00 13.31
C THR A 128 -9.35 -0.16 14.19
N LEU A 129 -8.06 -0.26 14.52
CA LEU A 129 -7.55 -1.33 15.38
C LEU A 129 -8.21 -1.33 16.76
N ILE A 130 -8.43 -0.16 17.36
CA ILE A 130 -9.18 -0.02 18.62
C ILE A 130 -10.62 -0.52 18.46
N LEU A 131 -11.31 -0.10 17.39
CA LEU A 131 -12.69 -0.55 17.12
C LEU A 131 -12.78 -2.06 16.88
N PHE A 132 -11.71 -2.68 16.39
CA PHE A 132 -11.59 -4.13 16.19
C PHE A 132 -11.01 -4.87 17.42
N GLY A 133 -10.89 -4.21 18.57
CA GLY A 133 -10.59 -4.84 19.85
C GLY A 133 -9.17 -4.62 20.38
N ALA A 134 -8.37 -3.72 19.79
CA ALA A 134 -7.09 -3.33 20.39
C ALA A 134 -7.32 -2.62 21.75
N PRO A 135 -6.40 -2.77 22.72
CA PRO A 135 -6.56 -2.14 24.04
C PRO A 135 -6.67 -0.60 23.96
N LEU A 136 -7.73 -0.03 24.54
CA LEU A 136 -8.03 1.41 24.49
C LEU A 136 -7.17 2.25 25.46
N THR A 137 -6.78 1.68 26.60
CA THR A 137 -6.07 2.42 27.66
C THR A 137 -4.67 1.89 27.95
N THR A 138 -4.42 0.61 27.65
CA THR A 138 -3.09 -0.03 27.82
C THR A 138 -2.43 -0.23 26.46
N HIS A 139 -1.13 -0.52 26.44
CA HIS A 139 -0.40 -0.89 25.21
C HIS A 139 -0.47 0.13 24.06
N GLN A 140 -0.71 1.42 24.34
CA GLN A 140 -0.81 2.47 23.30
C GLN A 140 0.38 2.55 22.34
N PRO A 141 1.64 2.46 22.81
CA PRO A 141 2.79 2.43 21.91
C PRO A 141 2.76 1.23 20.94
N HIS A 142 2.24 0.08 21.38
CA HIS A 142 2.14 -1.11 20.54
C HIS A 142 1.11 -0.90 19.42
N THR A 143 -0.06 -0.36 19.77
CA THR A 143 -1.16 -0.15 18.83
C THR A 143 -0.83 0.93 17.81
N ILE A 144 -0.22 2.05 18.22
CA ILE A 144 0.15 3.12 17.28
C ILE A 144 1.29 2.68 16.33
N LEU A 145 2.26 1.91 16.83
CA LEU A 145 3.33 1.37 15.98
C LEU A 145 2.80 0.28 15.05
N LEU A 146 1.92 -0.61 15.51
CA LEU A 146 1.21 -1.54 14.64
C LEU A 146 0.46 -0.78 13.53
N ALA A 147 -0.30 0.26 13.88
CA ALA A 147 -1.03 1.08 12.92
C ALA A 147 -0.10 1.75 11.91
N LEU A 148 1.06 2.25 12.35
CA LEU A 148 2.08 2.84 11.47
C LEU A 148 2.61 1.83 10.47
N HIS A 149 3.00 0.64 10.92
CA HIS A 149 3.47 -0.42 10.03
C HIS A 149 2.38 -0.90 9.07
N PHE A 150 1.13 -0.96 9.54
CA PHE A 150 -0.02 -1.27 8.70
C PHE A 150 -0.25 -0.21 7.62
N ALA A 151 -0.19 1.06 8.00
CA ALA A 151 -0.26 2.18 7.06
C ALA A 151 0.86 2.09 6.03
N LEU A 152 2.11 1.91 6.47
CA LEU A 152 3.29 1.80 5.59
C LEU A 152 3.17 0.66 4.57
N LEU A 153 2.58 -0.48 4.94
CA LEU A 153 2.42 -1.60 4.00
C LEU A 153 1.21 -1.45 3.06
N THR A 154 0.27 -0.55 3.33
CA THR A 154 -1.00 -0.47 2.59
C THR A 154 -1.17 0.81 1.76
N THR A 155 -0.77 1.98 2.26
CA THR A 155 -1.21 3.25 1.66
C THR A 155 -0.16 4.03 0.85
N PRO A 156 1.16 3.99 1.12
CA PRO A 156 2.13 4.79 0.36
C PRO A 156 2.05 4.55 -1.15
N GLN A 157 2.01 3.30 -1.58
CA GLN A 157 1.92 2.93 -2.99
C GLN A 157 0.60 3.39 -3.63
N LEU A 158 -0.51 3.36 -2.87
CA LEU A 158 -1.83 3.77 -3.37
C LEU A 158 -1.91 5.29 -3.52
N TYR A 159 -1.45 6.07 -2.53
CA TYR A 159 -1.35 7.52 -2.65
C TYR A 159 -0.43 7.93 -3.80
N TYR A 160 0.69 7.22 -3.99
CA TYR A 160 1.64 7.56 -5.03
C TYR A 160 1.08 7.41 -6.43
N ALA A 161 0.39 6.28 -6.68
CA ALA A 161 -0.14 5.92 -7.98
C ALA A 161 -1.49 6.59 -8.31
N HIS A 162 -2.36 6.79 -7.31
CA HIS A 162 -3.73 7.27 -7.51
C HIS A 162 -3.99 8.70 -6.97
N GLY A 163 -3.06 9.26 -6.20
CA GLY A 163 -3.22 10.57 -5.58
C GLY A 163 -4.33 10.58 -4.53
N LEU A 164 -5.04 11.71 -4.43
CA LEU A 164 -6.19 11.91 -3.53
C LEU A 164 -7.51 12.08 -4.29
N GLU A 165 -7.60 11.56 -5.52
CA GLU A 165 -8.82 11.63 -6.33
C GLU A 165 -9.93 10.78 -5.70
N ALA A 166 -11.03 11.40 -5.27
CA ALA A 166 -12.09 10.73 -4.51
C ALA A 166 -12.70 9.55 -5.28
N GLN A 167 -12.86 9.68 -6.59
CA GLN A 167 -13.36 8.61 -7.46
C GLN A 167 -12.40 7.42 -7.54
N ALA A 168 -11.09 7.65 -7.47
CA ALA A 168 -10.10 6.57 -7.45
C ALA A 168 -10.18 5.81 -6.11
N TRP A 169 -10.25 6.53 -4.99
CA TRP A 169 -10.38 5.93 -3.65
C TRP A 169 -11.69 5.17 -3.47
N TYR A 170 -12.81 5.69 -3.98
CA TYR A 170 -14.07 4.95 -3.99
C TYR A 170 -13.93 3.60 -4.71
N LYS A 171 -13.27 3.58 -5.89
CA LYS A 171 -13.03 2.34 -6.65
C LYS A 171 -12.07 1.38 -5.96
N ILE A 172 -11.07 1.89 -5.23
CA ILE A 172 -10.16 1.07 -4.41
C ILE A 172 -10.95 0.38 -3.29
N VAL A 173 -11.68 1.16 -2.48
CA VAL A 173 -12.41 0.67 -1.31
C VAL A 173 -13.55 -0.27 -1.70
N SER A 174 -14.22 0.01 -2.83
CA SER A 174 -15.27 -0.86 -3.39
C SER A 174 -14.73 -2.04 -4.22
N LEU A 175 -13.40 -2.24 -4.28
CA LEU A 175 -12.77 -3.32 -5.05
C LEU A 175 -13.16 -3.35 -6.54
N GLN A 176 -13.49 -2.19 -7.11
CA GLN A 176 -13.88 -2.01 -8.51
C GLN A 176 -12.67 -1.77 -9.43
N LEU A 177 -11.50 -1.47 -8.87
CA LEU A 177 -10.26 -1.46 -9.64
C LEU A 177 -9.86 -2.90 -10.01
N PRO A 178 -9.28 -3.11 -11.19
CA PRO A 178 -8.64 -4.39 -11.47
C PRO A 178 -7.51 -4.63 -10.47
N VAL A 179 -7.36 -5.88 -10.03
CA VAL A 179 -6.31 -6.28 -9.11
C VAL A 179 -4.95 -6.08 -9.78
N ASP A 180 -4.05 -5.44 -9.05
CA ASP A 180 -2.65 -5.26 -9.42
C ASP A 180 -1.73 -5.52 -8.22
N GLU A 181 -0.43 -5.32 -8.40
CA GLU A 181 0.58 -5.53 -7.36
C GLU A 181 0.36 -4.64 -6.12
N LEU A 182 -0.15 -3.42 -6.31
CA LEU A 182 -0.32 -2.42 -5.25
C LEU A 182 -1.54 -2.77 -4.40
N VAL A 183 -2.68 -2.96 -5.06
CA VAL A 183 -3.93 -3.37 -4.41
C VAL A 183 -3.76 -4.75 -3.78
N GLY A 184 -3.09 -5.68 -4.46
CA GLY A 184 -2.76 -7.00 -3.93
C GLY A 184 -1.94 -6.92 -2.66
N MET A 185 -0.88 -6.10 -2.62
CA MET A 185 -0.08 -5.89 -1.42
C MET A 185 -0.92 -5.35 -0.26
N SER A 186 -1.76 -4.33 -0.50
CA SER A 186 -2.57 -3.71 0.55
C SER A 186 -3.65 -4.66 1.08
N LEU A 187 -4.38 -5.36 0.19
CA LEU A 187 -5.37 -6.35 0.59
C LEU A 187 -4.74 -7.54 1.30
N GLY A 188 -3.58 -8.00 0.83
CA GLY A 188 -2.81 -9.05 1.46
C GLY A 188 -2.38 -8.67 2.88
N ALA A 189 -1.92 -7.43 3.09
CA ALA A 189 -1.59 -6.92 4.42
C ALA A 189 -2.81 -6.93 5.35
N CYS A 190 -3.98 -6.49 4.87
CA CYS A 190 -5.23 -6.51 5.64
C CYS A 190 -5.66 -7.93 6.00
N MET A 191 -5.69 -8.84 5.03
CA MET A 191 -6.03 -10.25 5.27
C MET A 191 -5.03 -10.92 6.21
N GLY A 192 -3.74 -10.63 6.03
CA GLY A 192 -2.67 -11.13 6.86
C GLY A 192 -2.77 -10.65 8.31
N ALA A 193 -3.07 -9.37 8.51
CA ALA A 193 -3.33 -8.80 9.84
C ALA A 193 -4.53 -9.48 10.51
N TRP A 194 -5.61 -9.70 9.76
CA TRP A 194 -6.81 -10.38 10.25
C TRP A 194 -6.53 -11.84 10.65
N VAL A 195 -5.85 -12.61 9.79
CA VAL A 195 -5.40 -13.98 10.11
C VAL A 195 -4.45 -13.98 11.31
N GLY A 196 -3.56 -12.99 11.38
CA GLY A 196 -2.63 -12.79 12.50
C GLY A 196 -3.32 -12.47 13.82
N ALA A 197 -4.58 -12.02 13.83
CA ALA A 197 -5.35 -11.81 15.05
C ALA A 197 -5.91 -13.12 15.62
N ILE A 198 -6.11 -14.16 14.79
CA ILE A 198 -6.74 -15.44 15.18
C ILE A 198 -5.98 -16.16 16.32
N PRO A 199 -4.64 -16.19 16.37
CA PRO A 199 -3.94 -16.88 17.45
C PRO A 199 -4.01 -16.18 18.81
N ILE A 200 -4.40 -14.90 18.88
CA ILE A 200 -4.37 -14.12 20.13
C ILE A 200 -5.39 -14.67 21.15
N PRO A 201 -6.67 -14.90 20.83
CA PRO A 201 -7.65 -15.42 21.80
C PRO A 201 -7.42 -16.87 22.19
N LEU A 202 -6.64 -17.62 21.41
CA LEU A 202 -6.33 -19.02 21.70
C LEU A 202 -5.28 -19.17 22.81
N ASP A 203 -4.52 -18.09 23.06
CA ASP A 203 -3.60 -17.87 24.18
C ASP A 203 -2.98 -19.15 24.76
N TRP A 204 -2.14 -19.82 23.97
CA TRP A 204 -1.34 -20.98 24.36
C TRP A 204 -0.19 -20.61 25.32
N ASP A 205 -0.32 -19.51 26.07
CA ASP A 205 0.69 -18.95 26.97
C ASP A 205 2.06 -18.74 26.30
N ARG A 206 2.07 -18.38 25.01
CA ARG A 206 3.31 -18.16 24.24
C ARG A 206 3.59 -16.68 24.04
N GLU A 207 4.84 -16.29 24.25
CA GLU A 207 5.27 -14.89 24.07
C GLU A 207 4.99 -14.36 22.66
N TRP A 208 5.08 -15.22 21.64
CA TRP A 208 4.82 -14.84 20.26
C TRP A 208 3.35 -14.53 19.96
N GLN A 209 2.40 -14.94 20.81
CA GLN A 209 0.97 -14.65 20.67
C GLN A 209 0.56 -13.31 21.28
N LYS A 210 1.45 -12.67 22.06
CA LYS A 210 1.15 -11.39 22.71
C LYS A 210 0.91 -10.30 21.66
N TRP A 211 -0.01 -9.38 21.99
CA TRP A 211 -0.24 -8.18 21.19
C TRP A 211 1.05 -7.37 21.02
N PRO A 212 1.43 -6.90 19.80
CA PRO A 212 0.77 -7.05 18.50
C PRO A 212 1.48 -8.08 17.57
N VAL A 213 2.29 -8.99 18.12
CA VAL A 213 3.33 -9.73 17.39
C VAL A 213 2.78 -10.55 16.22
N THR A 214 1.73 -11.33 16.45
CA THR A 214 1.13 -12.19 15.40
C THR A 214 0.47 -11.39 14.30
N ILE A 215 -0.13 -10.25 14.62
CA ILE A 215 -0.74 -9.35 13.63
C ILE A 215 0.35 -8.73 12.78
N VAL A 216 1.45 -8.26 13.38
CA VAL A 216 2.61 -7.77 12.62
C VAL A 216 3.14 -8.85 11.68
N ALA A 217 3.34 -10.07 12.18
CA ALA A 217 3.85 -11.17 11.37
C ALA A 217 2.91 -11.51 10.20
N GLY A 218 1.62 -11.66 10.48
CA GLY A 218 0.59 -11.92 9.48
C GLY A 218 0.50 -10.80 8.45
N MET A 219 0.54 -9.54 8.87
CA MET A 219 0.47 -8.36 8.01
C MET A 219 1.66 -8.27 7.05
N TYR A 220 2.89 -8.50 7.51
CA TYR A 220 4.07 -8.51 6.64
C TYR A 220 4.05 -9.68 5.66
N GLY A 221 3.75 -10.89 6.14
CA GLY A 221 3.63 -12.07 5.29
C GLY A 221 2.51 -11.92 4.26
N GLY A 222 1.36 -11.43 4.69
CA GLY A 222 0.21 -11.14 3.85
C GLY A 222 0.51 -10.07 2.80
N ALA A 223 1.22 -9.00 3.15
CA ALA A 223 1.63 -7.97 2.19
C ALA A 223 2.49 -8.58 1.07
N VAL A 224 3.45 -9.44 1.41
CA VAL A 224 4.34 -10.12 0.45
C VAL A 224 3.55 -11.09 -0.44
N VAL A 225 2.72 -11.94 0.15
CA VAL A 225 1.89 -12.90 -0.60
C VAL A 225 0.91 -12.15 -1.50
N GLY A 226 0.21 -11.15 -0.97
CA GLY A 226 -0.74 -10.34 -1.72
C GLY A 226 -0.09 -9.57 -2.86
N LYS A 227 1.12 -9.04 -2.65
CA LYS A 227 1.92 -8.40 -3.69
C LYS A 227 2.18 -9.37 -4.86
N PHE A 228 2.65 -10.58 -4.56
CA PHE A 228 2.91 -11.61 -5.57
C PHE A 228 1.64 -12.05 -6.29
N VAL A 229 0.58 -12.36 -5.54
CA VAL A 229 -0.70 -12.80 -6.09
C VAL A 229 -1.31 -11.71 -6.98
N GLY A 230 -1.34 -10.45 -6.54
CA GLY A 230 -1.88 -9.34 -7.31
C GLY A 230 -1.04 -8.96 -8.54
N GLY A 231 0.28 -9.10 -8.46
CA GLY A 231 1.20 -8.79 -9.55
C GLY A 231 1.29 -9.86 -10.64
N TYR A 232 1.22 -11.14 -10.28
CA TYR A 232 1.50 -12.25 -11.19
C TYR A 232 0.31 -13.19 -11.45
N VAL A 233 -0.48 -13.50 -10.42
CA VAL A 233 -1.52 -14.54 -10.51
C VAL A 233 -2.88 -13.95 -10.90
N CYS A 234 -3.30 -12.90 -10.20
CA CYS A 234 -4.62 -12.29 -10.31
C CYS A 234 -4.59 -10.95 -11.05
N ARG A 235 -3.48 -10.62 -11.74
CA ARG A 235 -3.33 -9.31 -12.38
C ARG A 235 -4.42 -9.07 -13.41
N GLY A 236 -5.11 -7.95 -13.30
CA GLY A 236 -6.21 -7.58 -14.18
C GLY A 236 -7.57 -8.18 -13.82
N TRP A 237 -7.65 -9.07 -12.83
CA TRP A 237 -8.93 -9.61 -12.37
C TRP A 237 -9.81 -8.52 -11.79
N ARG A 238 -11.11 -8.60 -12.07
CA ARG A 238 -12.10 -7.63 -11.57
C ARG A 238 -13.13 -8.35 -10.74
N ILE A 239 -13.41 -7.81 -9.57
CA ILE A 239 -14.48 -8.29 -8.71
C ILE A 239 -15.77 -7.64 -9.21
N LYS A 240 -16.69 -8.47 -9.72
CA LYS A 240 -18.03 -8.01 -10.07
C LYS A 240 -18.88 -8.08 -8.82
N LEU A 241 -19.04 -6.95 -8.14
CA LEU A 241 -20.07 -6.80 -7.11
C LEU A 241 -21.39 -6.55 -7.86
N SER A 242 -22.26 -7.56 -7.90
CA SER A 242 -23.60 -7.47 -8.48
C SER A 242 -24.56 -6.73 -7.55
#